data_AF-A0AAU9TNF1-F1
#
_entry.id   AF-A0AAU9TNF1-F1
#
_cell.length_a   1.000
_cell.length_b   1.000
_cell.length_c   1.000
_cell.angle_alpha   90.00
_cell.angle_beta   90.00
_cell.angle_gamma   90.00
#
_symmetry.space_group_name_H-M   'P 1'
#
loop_
_entity.id
_entity.type
_entity.pdbx_description
1 polymer ?
#
loop_
_entity_poly.entity_id
_entity_poly.type
_entity_poly.pdbx_seq_one_letter_code
_entity_poly.pdbx_strand_id
1 'polypeptide(L)'
;MGFKYAKCQSKRSRIIVERSDIAARRAKYILRLRKNRLQDKRPVVYLDENYIHASYHLLKCWQGENEFGVLFHESIGARWIISHSGGKNGFIPNCLLIFKSNTKSSDYHEDMNVQNFMRWRKNI
;
A
#
# COMPACT_ATOMS: atom_id res chain seq x y z
N MET A 1 1.19 6.95 -12.17
CA MET A 1 0.73 7.64 -10.95
C MET A 1 -0.01 8.91 -11.34
N GLY A 2 -1.25 9.07 -10.88
CA GLY A 2 -2.21 10.04 -11.41
C GLY A 2 -2.13 11.47 -10.89
N PHE A 3 -1.10 11.77 -10.10
CA PHE A 3 -0.85 13.09 -9.55
C PHE A 3 0.48 13.61 -10.06
N LYS A 4 0.56 14.92 -10.26
CA LYS A 4 1.78 15.63 -10.65
C LYS A 4 2.06 16.71 -9.61
N TYR A 5 3.32 16.89 -9.27
CA TYR A 5 3.74 18.03 -8.49
C TYR A 5 3.74 19.28 -9.39
N ALA A 6 2.92 20.26 -9.04
CA ALA A 6 2.98 21.60 -9.61
C ALA A 6 3.82 22.49 -8.70
N LYS A 7 4.71 23.30 -9.29
CA LYS A 7 5.46 24.31 -8.53
C LYS A 7 4.50 25.46 -8.21
N CYS A 8 4.34 25.76 -6.92
CA CYS A 8 3.78 27.04 -6.49
C CYS A 8 4.89 28.10 -6.47
N GLN A 9 4.54 29.39 -6.50
CA GLN A 9 5.50 30.51 -6.58
C GLN A 9 6.52 30.51 -5.41
N SER A 10 6.21 29.85 -4.28
CA SER A 10 7.18 29.63 -3.20
C SER A 10 8.00 28.35 -3.43
N LYS A 11 9.32 28.42 -3.24
CA LYS A 11 10.25 27.28 -3.31
C LYS A 11 9.93 26.13 -2.33
N ARG A 12 9.00 26.33 -1.39
CA ARG A 12 8.65 25.38 -0.30
C ARG A 12 7.31 24.65 -0.49
N SER A 13 6.49 24.99 -1.49
CA SER A 13 5.19 24.33 -1.68
C SER A 13 5.07 23.71 -3.08
N ARG A 14 5.33 22.40 -3.18
CA ARG A 14 4.90 21.59 -4.32
C ARG A 14 3.47 21.16 -4.07
N ILE A 15 2.54 21.59 -4.91
CA ILE A 15 1.13 21.22 -4.82
C ILE A 15 0.94 19.90 -5.56
N ILE A 16 0.26 18.94 -4.95
CA ILE A 16 -0.10 17.69 -5.59
C ILE A 16 -1.37 17.95 -6.41
N VAL A 17 -1.24 17.95 -7.73
CA VAL A 17 -2.35 18.17 -8.66
C VAL A 17 -2.74 16.85 -9.30
N GLU A 18 -4.01 16.45 -9.16
CA GLU A 18 -4.55 15.28 -9.85
C GLU A 18 -4.65 15.56 -11.34
N ARG A 19 -4.23 14.61 -12.17
CA ARG A 19 -4.49 14.71 -13.62
C ARG A 19 -5.99 14.56 -13.87
N SER A 20 -6.52 15.38 -14.76
CA SER A 20 -7.96 15.39 -15.08
C SER A 20 -8.50 14.04 -15.56
N ASP A 21 -7.72 13.27 -16.31
CA ASP A 21 -8.09 11.92 -16.76
C ASP A 21 -8.25 10.94 -15.59
N ILE A 22 -7.43 11.06 -14.56
CA ILE A 22 -7.49 10.23 -13.36
C ILE A 22 -8.64 10.66 -12.47
N ALA A 23 -8.86 11.96 -12.31
CA ALA A 23 -10.03 12.51 -11.61
C ALA A 23 -11.34 12.01 -12.25
N ALA A 24 -11.43 12.02 -13.58
CA ALA A 24 -12.58 11.49 -14.32
C ALA A 24 -12.78 9.99 -14.08
N ARG A 25 -11.71 9.19 -14.11
CA ARG A 25 -11.76 7.75 -13.79
C ARG A 25 -12.22 7.48 -12.35
N ARG A 26 -11.74 8.27 -11.39
CA ARG A 26 -12.13 8.20 -9.98
C ARG A 26 -13.60 8.55 -9.80
N ALA A 27 -14.09 9.61 -10.45
CA ALA A 27 -15.52 9.96 -10.44
C ALA A 27 -16.38 8.83 -11.00
N LYS A 28 -15.99 8.24 -12.14
CA LYS A 28 -16.69 7.09 -12.74
C LYS A 28 -16.73 5.88 -11.80
N TYR A 29 -15.61 5.57 -11.14
CA TYR A 29 -15.52 4.50 -10.15
C TYR A 29 -16.45 4.73 -8.94
N ILE A 30 -16.45 5.95 -8.38
CA ILE A 30 -17.31 6.32 -7.25
C ILE A 30 -18.80 6.21 -7.63
N LEU A 31 -19.18 6.69 -8.82
CA LEU A 31 -20.55 6.56 -9.32
C LEU A 31 -20.95 5.08 -9.46
N ARG A 32 -20.06 4.23 -9.95
CA ARG A 32 -20.28 2.78 -10.04
C ARG A 32 -20.51 2.15 -8.66
N LEU A 33 -19.68 2.50 -7.67
CA LEU A 33 -19.87 2.03 -6.29
C LEU A 33 -21.17 2.55 -5.67
N ARG A 34 -21.55 3.80 -5.92
CA ARG A 34 -22.83 4.36 -5.46
C ARG A 34 -24.01 3.61 -6.07
N LYS A 35 -23.99 3.36 -7.39
CA LYS A 35 -25.03 2.54 -8.04
C LYS A 35 -25.12 1.14 -7.43
N ASN A 36 -23.97 0.49 -7.19
CA ASN A 36 -23.93 -0.82 -6.53
C ASN A 36 -24.53 -0.77 -5.11
N ARG A 37 -24.35 0.31 -4.36
CA ARG A 37 -24.93 0.46 -3.01
C ARG A 37 -26.45 0.68 -3.04
N LEU A 38 -26.96 1.38 -4.04
CA LEU A 38 -28.36 1.85 -4.09
C LEU A 38 -29.30 0.95 -4.90
N GLN A 39 -28.81 0.26 -5.92
CA GLN A 39 -29.63 -0.51 -6.86
C GLN A 39 -29.15 -1.98 -6.91
N ASP A 40 -28.13 -2.25 -7.71
CA ASP A 40 -27.62 -3.61 -7.98
C ASP A 40 -26.61 -4.04 -6.91
N LYS A 41 -27.08 -4.36 -5.70
CA LYS A 41 -26.20 -4.72 -4.56
C LYS A 41 -25.40 -6.00 -4.81
N ARG A 42 -24.17 -5.85 -5.30
CA ARG A 42 -23.18 -6.93 -5.35
C ARG A 42 -22.23 -6.85 -4.17
N PRO A 43 -21.76 -7.99 -3.63
CA PRO A 43 -20.66 -8.02 -2.68
C PRO A 43 -19.46 -7.25 -3.22
N VAL A 44 -18.87 -6.39 -2.40
CA VAL A 44 -17.63 -5.69 -2.72
C VAL A 44 -16.52 -6.29 -1.89
N VAL A 45 -15.49 -6.78 -2.59
CA VAL A 45 -14.28 -7.31 -2.01
C VAL A 45 -13.16 -6.34 -2.33
N TYR A 46 -12.44 -5.92 -1.29
CA TYR A 46 -11.23 -5.14 -1.39
C TYR A 46 -10.04 -6.09 -1.23
N LEU A 47 -9.04 -5.89 -2.06
CA LEU A 47 -7.78 -6.60 -2.05
C LEU A 47 -6.70 -5.53 -2.01
N ASP A 48 -5.76 -5.70 -1.10
CA ASP A 48 -4.61 -4.83 -1.01
C ASP A 48 -3.37 -5.62 -0.60
N GLU A 49 -2.23 -5.01 -0.88
CA GLU A 49 -0.92 -5.53 -0.58
C GLU A 49 -0.19 -4.58 0.37
N ASN A 50 0.42 -5.15 1.40
CA ASN A 50 1.18 -4.40 2.38
C ASN A 50 2.48 -5.14 2.76
N TYR A 51 3.41 -4.42 3.35
CA TYR A 51 4.74 -4.89 3.67
C TYR A 51 5.06 -4.62 5.13
N ILE A 52 5.59 -5.63 5.81
CA ILE A 52 6.15 -5.48 7.15
C ILE A 52 7.66 -5.63 7.03
N HIS A 53 8.38 -4.58 7.39
CA HIS A 53 9.82 -4.65 7.53
C HIS A 53 10.17 -5.03 8.98
N ALA A 54 11.06 -6.00 9.17
CA ALA A 54 11.48 -6.41 10.51
C ALA A 54 12.31 -5.32 11.21
N SER A 55 12.93 -4.42 10.46
CA SER A 55 13.66 -3.29 11.04
C SER A 55 12.86 -1.99 10.99
N TYR A 56 13.02 -1.19 12.05
CA TYR A 56 12.35 0.08 12.24
C TYR A 56 13.37 1.21 12.08
N HIS A 57 13.10 2.17 11.20
CA HIS A 57 13.93 3.38 11.07
C HIS A 57 13.41 4.47 12.00
N LEU A 58 14.00 4.60 13.19
CA LEU A 58 13.75 5.73 14.08
C LEU A 58 14.46 6.96 13.49
N LEU A 59 13.74 7.80 12.74
CA LEU A 59 14.28 9.08 12.25
C LEU A 59 14.36 10.15 13.34
N LYS A 60 13.59 9.98 14.42
CA LYS A 60 13.55 10.88 15.57
C LYS A 60 13.31 10.06 16.83
N CYS A 61 14.22 10.13 17.80
CA CYS A 61 14.02 9.63 19.16
C CYS A 61 13.97 10.78 20.14
N TRP A 62 13.11 10.69 21.16
CA TRP A 62 13.27 11.52 22.34
C TRP A 62 14.42 10.94 23.16
N GLN A 63 15.38 11.78 23.55
CA GLN A 63 16.56 11.36 24.33
C GLN A 63 16.80 12.37 25.45
N GLY A 64 17.28 11.89 26.60
CA GLY A 64 17.79 12.75 27.67
C GLY A 64 19.16 13.35 27.33
N GLU A 65 19.57 14.40 28.06
CA GLU A 65 20.84 15.11 27.80
C GLU A 65 22.09 14.21 27.88
N ASN A 66 22.04 13.15 28.69
CA ASN A 66 23.16 12.24 28.94
C ASN A 66 22.96 10.83 28.35
N GLU A 67 21.94 10.63 27.51
CA GLU A 67 21.68 9.32 26.89
C GLU A 67 22.11 9.32 25.43
N PHE A 68 22.87 8.29 25.02
CA PHE A 68 23.18 8.09 23.61
C PHE A 68 21.92 7.66 22.86
N GLY A 69 21.44 8.51 21.95
CA GLY A 69 20.32 8.18 21.06
C GLY A 69 20.64 7.00 20.16
N VAL A 70 19.71 6.05 20.08
CA VAL A 70 19.80 4.93 19.12
C VAL A 70 19.36 5.45 17.74
N LEU A 71 20.29 6.07 17.03
CA LEU A 71 20.17 6.37 15.60
C LEU A 71 20.74 5.20 14.78
N PHE A 72 20.24 3.99 15.02
CA PHE A 72 20.67 2.83 14.25
C PHE A 72 19.85 2.70 12.97
N HIS A 73 20.52 2.87 11.83
CA HIS A 73 19.98 2.57 10.50
C HIS A 73 20.36 1.15 10.10
N GLU A 74 19.90 0.16 10.83
CA GLU A 74 20.01 -1.22 10.37
C GLU A 74 18.75 -1.59 9.61
N SER A 75 18.84 -1.62 8.28
CA SER A 75 17.90 -2.37 7.44
C SER A 75 18.21 -3.87 7.52
N ILE A 76 18.42 -4.39 8.73
CA ILE A 76 18.73 -5.80 8.98
C ILE A 76 17.41 -6.49 9.26
N GLY A 77 16.97 -7.31 8.31
CA GLY A 77 15.84 -8.21 8.57
C GLY A 77 15.11 -8.65 7.33
N ALA A 78 14.28 -9.66 7.53
CA ALA A 78 13.35 -10.13 6.53
C ALA A 78 12.24 -9.10 6.30
N ARG A 79 11.93 -8.81 5.04
CA ARG A 79 10.68 -8.15 4.67
C ARG A 79 9.60 -9.22 4.47
N TRP A 80 8.43 -9.00 5.04
CA TRP A 80 7.26 -9.85 4.85
C TRP A 80 6.26 -9.12 3.98
N ILE A 81 5.70 -9.85 3.02
CA ILE A 81 4.68 -9.38 2.10
C ILE A 81 3.37 -10.00 2.53
N ILE A 82 2.35 -9.17 2.67
CA ILE A 82 1.01 -9.57 3.10
C ILE A 82 0.03 -9.11 2.03
N SER A 83 -0.75 -10.03 1.51
CA SER A 83 -1.88 -9.74 0.64
C SER A 83 -3.12 -10.42 1.20
N HIS A 84 -4.21 -9.67 1.33
CA HIS A 84 -5.46 -10.21 1.86
C HIS A 84 -6.66 -9.57 1.16
N SER A 85 -7.68 -10.39 0.92
CA SER A 85 -9.01 -9.91 0.51
C SER A 85 -10.01 -9.87 1.67
N GLY A 86 -10.81 -8.80 1.73
CA GLY A 86 -11.87 -8.63 2.71
C GLY A 86 -13.03 -7.79 2.18
N GLY A 87 -14.20 -7.91 2.79
CA GLY A 87 -15.40 -7.16 2.43
C GLY A 87 -16.18 -6.69 3.65
N LYS A 88 -17.46 -6.36 3.45
CA LYS A 88 -18.34 -5.89 4.53
C LYS A 88 -18.43 -6.87 5.71
N ASN A 89 -18.29 -8.17 5.44
CA ASN A 89 -18.45 -9.23 6.44
C ASN A 89 -17.11 -9.70 7.03
N GLY A 90 -16.03 -8.92 6.85
CA GLY A 90 -14.69 -9.26 7.30
C GLY A 90 -13.82 -9.89 6.22
N PHE A 91 -12.77 -10.57 6.66
CA PHE A 91 -11.81 -11.22 5.79
C PHE A 91 -12.38 -12.48 5.14
N ILE A 92 -12.04 -12.71 3.88
CA ILE A 92 -12.46 -13.91 3.16
C ILE A 92 -11.55 -15.07 3.60
N PRO A 93 -12.11 -16.22 4.06
CA PRO A 93 -11.32 -17.40 4.40
C PRO A 93 -10.39 -17.82 3.25
N ASN A 94 -9.21 -18.32 3.60
CA ASN A 94 -8.17 -18.78 2.65
C ASN A 94 -7.58 -17.70 1.72
N CYS A 95 -8.01 -16.43 1.81
CA CYS A 95 -7.46 -15.35 1.00
C CYS A 95 -6.21 -14.68 1.59
N LEU A 96 -5.73 -15.11 2.76
CA LEU A 96 -4.50 -14.58 3.34
C LEU A 96 -3.28 -15.18 2.65
N LEU A 97 -2.44 -14.32 2.07
CA LEU A 97 -1.13 -14.68 1.57
C LEU A 97 -0.08 -13.91 2.38
N ILE A 98 0.78 -14.65 3.08
CA ILE A 98 1.96 -14.10 3.74
C ILE A 98 3.18 -14.87 3.27
N PHE A 99 4.20 -14.16 2.80
CA PHE A 99 5.48 -14.77 2.49
C PHE A 99 6.64 -13.80 2.72
N LYS A 100 7.81 -14.38 2.95
CA LYS A 100 9.05 -13.63 3.11
C LYS A 100 9.57 -13.21 1.74
N SER A 101 9.86 -11.93 1.59
CA SER A 101 10.57 -11.36 0.45
C SER A 101 11.97 -11.95 0.39
N ASN A 102 12.35 -12.45 -0.78
CA ASN A 102 13.69 -13.01 -1.03
C ASN A 102 14.59 -12.00 -1.74
N THR A 103 14.06 -10.85 -2.14
CA THR A 103 14.83 -9.80 -2.79
C THR A 103 15.45 -8.86 -1.77
N LYS A 104 16.71 -8.46 -2.02
CA LYS A 104 17.35 -7.33 -1.32
C LYS A 104 17.01 -5.98 -1.97
N SER A 105 16.12 -6.00 -2.97
CA SER A 105 15.70 -4.83 -3.73
C SER A 105 14.89 -3.88 -2.86
N SER A 106 15.10 -2.57 -3.06
CA SER A 106 14.19 -1.57 -2.49
C SER A 106 12.84 -1.58 -3.18
N ASP A 107 12.76 -2.08 -4.42
CA ASP A 107 11.50 -2.22 -5.16
C ASP A 107 10.81 -3.53 -4.77
N TYR A 108 9.70 -3.39 -4.06
CA TYR A 108 8.94 -4.51 -3.51
C TYR A 108 8.09 -5.23 -4.57
N HIS A 109 7.89 -4.61 -5.74
CA HIS A 109 7.08 -5.18 -6.82
C HIS A 109 7.74 -6.41 -7.48
N GLU A 110 9.03 -6.68 -7.21
CA GLU A 110 9.72 -7.85 -7.73
C GLU A 110 9.20 -9.17 -7.12
N ASP A 111 8.87 -9.16 -5.83
CA ASP A 111 8.43 -10.35 -5.11
C ASP A 111 6.94 -10.65 -5.34
N MET A 112 6.05 -9.65 -5.30
CA MET A 112 4.65 -9.83 -5.72
C MET A 112 4.48 -9.46 -7.20
N ASN A 113 4.95 -10.37 -8.03
CA ASN A 113 4.76 -10.30 -9.47
C ASN A 113 3.46 -10.99 -9.91
N VAL A 114 3.15 -10.85 -11.20
CA VAL A 114 1.95 -11.43 -11.83
C VAL A 114 1.86 -12.96 -11.63
N GLN A 115 2.98 -13.68 -11.64
CA GLN A 115 2.96 -15.14 -11.49
C GLN A 115 2.55 -15.55 -10.07
N ASN A 116 3.13 -14.91 -9.06
CA ASN A 116 2.78 -15.15 -7.65
C ASN A 116 1.33 -14.77 -7.35
N PHE A 117 0.89 -13.61 -7.83
CA PHE A 117 -0.49 -13.16 -7.70
C PHE A 117 -1.48 -14.15 -8.34
N MET A 118 -1.20 -14.61 -9.57
CA MET A 118 -2.08 -15.55 -10.27
C MET A 118 -2.07 -16.95 -9.65
N ARG A 119 -0.94 -17.38 -9.08
CA ARG A 119 -0.86 -18.63 -8.32
C ARG A 119 -1.73 -18.55 -7.06
N TRP A 120 -1.61 -17.48 -6.29
CA TRP A 120 -2.46 -17.25 -5.12
C TRP A 120 -3.94 -17.19 -5.50
N ARG A 121 -4.29 -16.42 -6.53
CA ARG A 121 -5.68 -16.32 -7.01
C ARG A 121 -6.29 -17.66 -7.42
N LYS A 122 -5.51 -18.62 -7.91
CA LYS A 122 -5.99 -19.97 -8.26
C LYS A 122 -6.21 -20.86 -7.04
N ASN A 123 -5.58 -20.53 -5.92
CA ASN A 123 -5.58 -21.31 -4.69
C ASN A 123 -6.58 -20.77 -3.64
N ILE A 124 -7.28 -19.67 -3.95
CA ILE A 124 -8.42 -19.14 -3.20
C ILE A 124 -9.74 -19.57 -3.84
#